data_AF-A0A672M1Y3-F1
#
_entry.id   AF-A0A672M1Y3-F1
#
_cell.length_a   1.000
_cell.length_b   1.000
_cell.length_c   1.000
_cell.angle_alpha   90.00
_cell.angle_beta   90.00
_cell.angle_gamma   90.00
#
_symmetry.space_group_name_H-M   'P 1'
#
loop_
_entity.id
_entity.type
_entity.pdbx_description
1 polymer ?
#
loop_
_entity_poly.entity_id
_entity_poly.type
_entity_poly.pdbx_seq_one_letter_code
_entity_poly.pdbx_strand_id
1 'polypeptide(L)'
;MLAFTLTAFLELMDHGIVSWDLISVSFIKQIAGYVNQPMVDVSILQRSLAILESMVLNSHSLYQRVAQETPVAQLIAHLQETPLRVTAVMVCPFKFLYVLQVLTFNLLEEHMMTKMDPNDQTQRDIIFELRRIAFDGDNDPSGTEKRKAIYTKDYKMLGFTNPVNPAMDFTQTPPGMLALDNMLYLAKVHQDTYIRIVLENCSREDKHECPFGRSAIELTRMLCDILQVGELPNEGCNDFHPMFFTHEHAWEEFFCVCIQLLNKTWKEMRATAEDFNKVMTVVREQITRALAMKPPSLEQLRVKLRSLSYSEILRLRQSERMSQDDFQSPPIIELRERIQPEILELIKQQRLNRLCEGSCFRKLGNRRRQEKFWFCRLSLNHKVLHYGDLDESPQVPVSDIKAVLTGKDCPHMKEKSALKQNKEVLELAFSVLYDPDEALNFVAPSKYEASLENST
;
A
#
# COMPACT_ATOMS: atom_id res chain seq x y z
N MET A 1 -19.63 -28.46 20.60
CA MET A 1 -20.59 -28.79 19.53
C MET A 1 -20.83 -27.60 18.60
N LEU A 2 -21.29 -26.45 19.10
CA LEU A 2 -21.59 -25.26 18.27
C LEU A 2 -20.41 -24.79 17.39
N ALA A 3 -19.18 -24.74 17.91
CA ALA A 3 -18.01 -24.36 17.12
C ALA A 3 -17.77 -25.27 15.89
N PHE A 4 -18.00 -26.58 16.03
CA PHE A 4 -17.91 -27.53 14.91
C PHE A 4 -19.04 -27.32 13.91
N THR A 5 -20.26 -27.03 14.38
CA THR A 5 -21.40 -26.70 13.52
C THR A 5 -21.15 -25.43 12.71
N LEU A 6 -20.61 -24.37 13.33
CA LEU A 6 -20.25 -23.14 12.63
C LEU A 6 -19.11 -23.36 11.63
N THR A 7 -18.14 -24.22 11.96
CA THR A 7 -17.06 -24.59 11.04
C THR A 7 -17.61 -25.31 9.82
N ALA A 8 -18.43 -26.36 10.02
CA ALA A 8 -19.05 -27.11 8.93
C ALA A 8 -19.98 -26.22 8.08
N PHE A 9 -20.74 -25.32 8.70
CA PHE A 9 -21.57 -24.34 7.99
C PHE A 9 -20.72 -23.43 7.10
N LEU A 10 -19.64 -22.86 7.66
CA LEU A 10 -18.76 -21.97 6.91
C LEU A 10 -18.15 -22.71 5.72
N GLU A 11 -17.60 -23.91 5.93
CA GLU A 11 -17.03 -24.76 4.87
C GLU A 11 -18.05 -25.08 3.76
N LEU A 12 -19.30 -25.39 4.11
CA LEU A 12 -20.37 -25.65 3.15
C LEU A 12 -20.72 -24.42 2.30
N MET A 13 -20.84 -23.25 2.93
CA MET A 13 -21.13 -22.00 2.23
C MET A 13 -19.97 -21.55 1.34
N ASP A 14 -18.76 -21.85 1.79
CA ASP A 14 -17.51 -21.50 1.14
C ASP A 14 -17.26 -22.28 -0.17
N HIS A 15 -17.80 -23.50 -0.29
CA HIS A 15 -17.84 -24.21 -1.57
C HIS A 15 -18.61 -23.45 -2.67
N GLY A 16 -19.38 -22.41 -2.32
CA GLY A 16 -20.07 -21.54 -3.28
C GLY A 16 -21.21 -22.23 -4.04
N ILE A 17 -21.61 -23.42 -3.59
CA ILE A 17 -22.74 -24.20 -4.11
C ILE A 17 -24.07 -23.56 -3.68
N VAL A 18 -24.10 -23.01 -2.46
CA VAL A 18 -25.27 -22.36 -1.87
C VAL A 18 -25.04 -20.84 -1.89
N SER A 19 -26.03 -20.09 -2.38
CA SER A 19 -25.97 -18.63 -2.33
C SER A 19 -26.08 -18.13 -0.89
N TRP A 20 -25.22 -17.16 -0.53
CA TRP A 20 -25.29 -16.44 0.75
C TRP A 20 -26.63 -15.69 0.93
N ASP A 21 -27.34 -15.36 -0.15
CA ASP A 21 -28.64 -14.67 -0.07
C ASP A 21 -29.77 -15.56 0.47
N LEU A 22 -29.56 -16.88 0.54
CA LEU A 22 -30.53 -17.83 1.12
C LEU A 22 -30.51 -17.83 2.66
N ILE A 23 -29.53 -17.15 3.26
CA ILE A 23 -29.40 -17.09 4.71
C ILE A 23 -30.51 -16.21 5.30
N SER A 24 -31.20 -16.76 6.31
CA SER A 24 -32.26 -16.05 7.01
C SER A 24 -31.72 -14.89 7.86
N VAL A 25 -32.53 -13.84 7.99
CA VAL A 25 -32.22 -12.70 8.87
C VAL A 25 -32.08 -13.15 10.34
N SER A 26 -32.85 -14.16 10.77
CA SER A 26 -32.73 -14.71 12.12
C SER A 26 -31.37 -15.35 12.38
N PHE A 27 -30.80 -16.03 11.38
CA PHE A 27 -29.46 -16.59 11.49
C PHE A 27 -28.40 -15.49 11.60
N ILE A 28 -28.49 -14.44 10.77
CA ILE A 28 -27.56 -13.30 10.83
C ILE A 28 -27.60 -12.64 12.21
N LYS A 29 -28.80 -12.40 12.77
CA LYS A 29 -28.99 -11.86 14.12
C LYS A 29 -28.38 -12.75 15.20
N GLN A 30 -28.50 -14.06 15.04
CA GLN A 30 -27.95 -15.02 16.00
C GLN A 30 -26.42 -15.03 15.97
N ILE A 31 -25.81 -15.02 14.77
CA ILE A 31 -24.35 -14.94 14.61
C ILE A 31 -23.81 -13.59 15.10
N ALA A 32 -24.46 -12.48 14.75
CA ALA A 32 -24.12 -11.15 15.28
C ALA A 32 -24.28 -11.09 16.81
N GLY A 33 -25.30 -11.77 17.35
CA GLY A 33 -25.49 -11.93 18.79
C GLY A 33 -24.31 -12.59 19.50
N TYR A 34 -23.65 -13.56 18.87
CA TYR A 34 -22.41 -14.17 19.41
C TYR A 34 -21.22 -13.21 19.37
N VAL A 35 -21.19 -12.28 18.43
CA VAL A 35 -20.15 -11.23 18.40
C VAL A 35 -20.46 -10.11 19.41
N ASN A 36 -21.73 -9.83 19.66
CA ASN A 36 -22.15 -8.75 20.57
C ASN A 36 -22.07 -9.10 22.06
N GLN A 37 -21.78 -10.35 22.39
CA GLN A 37 -21.65 -10.79 23.77
C GLN A 37 -20.22 -10.58 24.29
N PRO A 38 -20.05 -10.03 25.51
CA PRO A 38 -18.72 -9.75 26.09
C PRO A 38 -17.96 -11.01 26.55
N MET A 39 -18.65 -12.13 26.74
CA MET A 39 -18.05 -13.42 27.13
C MET A 39 -18.55 -14.52 26.22
N VAL A 40 -17.80 -14.78 25.14
CA VAL A 40 -18.03 -15.91 24.24
C VAL A 40 -16.74 -16.69 24.09
N ASP A 41 -16.86 -18.00 23.93
CA ASP A 41 -15.73 -18.88 23.64
C ASP A 41 -14.96 -18.39 22.41
N VAL A 42 -13.63 -18.34 22.50
CA VAL A 42 -12.75 -17.79 21.45
C VAL A 42 -12.97 -18.49 20.10
N SER A 43 -13.23 -19.81 20.11
CA SER A 43 -13.47 -20.56 18.87
C SER A 43 -14.81 -20.19 18.23
N ILE A 44 -15.85 -19.95 19.03
CA ILE A 44 -17.17 -19.52 18.54
C ILE A 44 -17.10 -18.09 18.01
N LEU A 45 -16.41 -17.19 18.72
CA LEU A 45 -16.20 -15.81 18.28
C LEU A 45 -15.44 -15.77 16.95
N GLN A 46 -14.33 -16.50 16.83
CA GLN A 46 -13.53 -16.53 15.60
C GLN A 46 -14.33 -17.06 14.40
N ARG A 47 -15.11 -18.13 14.58
CA ARG A 47 -15.96 -18.68 13.51
C ARG A 47 -17.12 -17.75 13.16
N SER A 48 -17.72 -17.10 14.15
CA SER A 48 -18.79 -16.11 13.93
C SER A 48 -18.30 -14.90 13.14
N LEU A 49 -17.13 -14.36 13.50
CA LEU A 49 -16.48 -13.26 12.75
C LEU A 49 -16.16 -13.66 11.30
N ALA A 50 -15.61 -14.87 11.08
CA ALA A 50 -15.32 -15.36 9.73
C ALA A 50 -16.58 -15.53 8.87
N ILE A 51 -17.68 -16.01 9.47
CA ILE A 51 -18.98 -16.12 8.79
C ILE A 51 -19.51 -14.74 8.38
N LEU A 52 -19.46 -13.75 9.29
CA LEU A 52 -19.89 -12.38 8.99
C LEU A 52 -19.02 -11.71 7.93
N GLU A 53 -17.70 -11.92 7.97
CA GLU A 53 -16.76 -11.45 6.94
C GLU A 53 -17.14 -12.04 5.57
N SER A 54 -17.34 -13.36 5.49
CA SER A 54 -17.76 -14.01 4.24
C SER A 54 -19.13 -13.51 3.74
N MET A 55 -20.09 -13.24 4.62
CA MET A 55 -21.38 -12.64 4.22
C MET A 55 -21.18 -11.28 3.57
N VAL A 56 -20.40 -10.40 4.21
CA VAL A 56 -20.11 -9.04 3.75
C VAL A 56 -19.40 -9.06 2.40
N LEU A 57 -18.43 -9.95 2.22
CA LEU A 57 -17.63 -10.04 1.00
C LEU A 57 -18.38 -10.65 -0.21
N ASN A 58 -19.51 -11.33 0.01
CA ASN A 58 -20.25 -12.02 -1.04
C ASN A 58 -21.57 -11.33 -1.45
N SER A 59 -22.18 -10.48 -0.61
CA SER A 59 -23.45 -9.80 -0.94
C SER A 59 -23.58 -8.42 -0.29
N HIS A 60 -23.89 -7.41 -1.12
CA HIS A 60 -24.12 -6.04 -0.64
C HIS A 60 -25.36 -5.94 0.27
N SER A 61 -26.39 -6.75 0.02
CA SER A 61 -27.59 -6.77 0.86
C SER A 61 -27.31 -7.32 2.26
N LEU A 62 -26.38 -8.28 2.36
CA LEU A 62 -25.92 -8.83 3.64
C LEU A 62 -25.02 -7.84 4.37
N TYR A 63 -24.17 -7.10 3.67
CA TYR A 63 -23.36 -6.03 4.26
C TYR A 63 -24.21 -5.04 5.06
N GLN A 64 -25.29 -4.50 4.45
CA GLN A 64 -26.16 -3.54 5.13
C GLN A 64 -26.80 -4.13 6.40
N ARG A 65 -27.18 -5.41 6.37
CA ARG A 65 -27.77 -6.10 7.53
C ARG A 65 -26.74 -6.37 8.62
N VAL A 66 -25.55 -6.86 8.26
CA VAL A 66 -24.46 -7.11 9.22
C VAL A 66 -24.02 -5.80 9.89
N ALA A 67 -23.93 -4.71 9.12
CA ALA A 67 -23.58 -3.39 9.64
C ALA A 67 -24.60 -2.85 10.66
N GLN A 68 -25.89 -3.18 10.52
CA GLN A 68 -26.93 -2.80 11.49
C GLN A 68 -26.87 -3.64 12.77
N GLU A 69 -26.50 -4.91 12.67
CA GLU A 69 -26.54 -5.85 13.79
C GLU A 69 -25.22 -5.90 14.57
N THR A 70 -24.10 -5.42 14.02
CA THR A 70 -22.78 -5.46 14.67
C THR A 70 -22.20 -4.05 14.82
N PRO A 71 -22.33 -3.41 16.00
CA PRO A 71 -21.83 -2.06 16.23
C PRO A 71 -20.29 -2.03 16.22
N VAL A 72 -19.72 -0.97 15.65
CA VAL A 72 -18.26 -0.78 15.53
C VAL A 72 -17.55 -0.83 16.88
N ALA A 73 -18.17 -0.27 17.94
CA ALA A 73 -17.62 -0.28 19.30
C ALA A 73 -17.34 -1.71 19.80
N GLN A 74 -18.19 -2.68 19.44
CA GLN A 74 -18.01 -4.07 19.84
C GLN A 74 -16.87 -4.74 19.08
N LEU A 75 -16.71 -4.46 17.78
CA LEU A 75 -15.58 -4.95 17.00
C LEU A 75 -14.25 -4.41 17.55
N ILE A 76 -14.23 -3.15 17.97
CA ILE A 76 -13.07 -2.53 18.63
C ILE A 76 -12.77 -3.20 19.97
N ALA A 77 -13.79 -3.52 20.78
CA ALA A 77 -13.60 -4.22 22.05
C ALA A 77 -12.90 -5.58 21.85
N HIS A 78 -13.28 -6.35 20.83
CA HIS A 78 -12.62 -7.62 20.50
C HIS A 78 -11.16 -7.46 20.06
N LEU A 79 -10.78 -6.33 19.46
CA LEU A 79 -9.39 -6.02 19.12
C LEU A 79 -8.55 -5.69 20.36
N GLN A 80 -9.18 -5.26 21.46
CA GLN A 80 -8.51 -4.89 22.71
C GLN A 80 -8.26 -6.10 23.64
N GLU A 81 -9.05 -7.18 23.50
CA GLU A 81 -8.95 -8.39 24.33
C GLU A 81 -7.75 -9.29 23.95
N THR A 82 -7.05 -9.81 24.97
CA THR A 82 -5.76 -10.52 24.88
C THR A 82 -5.71 -11.85 24.12
N PRO A 83 -6.75 -12.71 24.03
CA PRO A 83 -6.63 -14.01 23.35
C PRO A 83 -6.56 -13.91 21.81
N LEU A 84 -7.07 -12.83 21.22
CA LEU A 84 -6.86 -12.50 19.80
C LEU A 84 -5.44 -11.98 19.53
N ARG A 85 -4.75 -11.38 20.52
CA ARG A 85 -3.35 -10.93 20.38
C ARG A 85 -2.34 -12.07 20.24
N VAL A 86 -2.68 -13.32 20.56
CA VAL A 86 -1.70 -14.44 20.49
C VAL A 86 -1.88 -15.28 19.23
N THR A 87 -3.11 -15.46 18.75
CA THR A 87 -3.40 -16.25 17.53
C THR A 87 -3.50 -15.40 16.26
N ALA A 88 -3.95 -14.14 16.35
CA ALA A 88 -3.95 -13.23 15.20
C ALA A 88 -2.57 -12.63 14.91
N VAL A 89 -1.63 -12.65 15.86
CA VAL A 89 -0.30 -12.02 15.72
C VAL A 89 0.73 -12.89 14.98
N MET A 90 0.53 -14.20 14.89
CA MET A 90 1.60 -15.10 14.44
C MET A 90 1.68 -15.41 12.94
N VAL A 91 0.62 -15.25 12.14
CA VAL A 91 0.69 -15.66 10.71
C VAL A 91 -0.06 -14.76 9.71
N CYS A 92 -1.12 -14.03 10.10
CA CYS A 92 -1.94 -13.23 9.16
C CYS A 92 -2.19 -11.72 9.47
N PRO A 93 -1.61 -11.04 10.49
CA PRO A 93 -2.00 -9.66 10.84
C PRO A 93 -1.42 -8.60 9.91
N PHE A 94 -0.20 -8.83 9.39
CA PHE A 94 0.50 -7.88 8.52
C PHE A 94 -0.30 -7.57 7.26
N LYS A 95 -1.01 -8.57 6.73
CA LYS A 95 -1.93 -8.42 5.60
C LYS A 95 -3.13 -7.53 5.95
N PHE A 96 -3.77 -7.75 7.10
CA PHE A 96 -4.91 -6.92 7.51
C PHE A 96 -4.51 -5.48 7.80
N LEU A 97 -3.34 -5.24 8.40
CA LEU A 97 -2.82 -3.90 8.62
C LEU A 97 -2.44 -3.20 7.31
N TYR A 98 -1.86 -3.93 6.36
CA TYR A 98 -1.63 -3.43 5.00
C TYR A 98 -2.94 -3.06 4.29
N VAL A 99 -3.92 -3.98 4.29
CA VAL A 99 -5.24 -3.74 3.69
C VAL A 99 -5.92 -2.52 4.33
N LEU A 100 -5.90 -2.44 5.66
CA LEU A 100 -6.47 -1.31 6.40
C LEU A 100 -5.76 0.00 6.02
N GLN A 101 -4.43 0.01 5.93
CA GLN A 101 -3.68 1.20 5.52
C GLN A 101 -4.07 1.65 4.11
N VAL A 102 -4.13 0.72 3.15
CA VAL A 102 -4.52 1.03 1.76
C VAL A 102 -5.94 1.59 1.72
N LEU A 103 -6.89 0.94 2.40
CA LEU A 103 -8.28 1.42 2.44
C LEU A 103 -8.41 2.80 3.09
N THR A 104 -7.68 3.05 4.19
CA THR A 104 -7.64 4.36 4.84
C THR A 104 -7.07 5.43 3.90
N PHE A 105 -6.02 5.11 3.14
CA PHE A 105 -5.50 6.04 2.14
C PHE A 105 -6.48 6.27 0.98
N ASN A 106 -7.23 5.26 0.56
CA ASN A 106 -8.22 5.41 -0.51
C ASN A 106 -9.40 6.30 -0.13
N LEU A 107 -9.63 6.56 1.16
CA LEU A 107 -10.58 7.60 1.58
C LEU A 107 -10.16 9.00 1.10
N LEU A 108 -8.87 9.21 0.86
CA LEU A 108 -8.34 10.46 0.31
C LEU A 108 -8.54 10.59 -1.20
N GLU A 109 -8.84 9.48 -1.90
CA GLU A 109 -8.98 9.45 -3.36
C GLU A 109 -10.10 10.37 -3.85
N GLU A 110 -11.22 10.44 -3.11
CA GLU A 110 -12.34 11.30 -3.43
C GLU A 110 -11.89 12.77 -3.53
N HIS A 111 -11.21 13.27 -2.51
CA HIS A 111 -10.67 14.63 -2.50
C HIS A 111 -9.50 14.81 -3.48
N MET A 112 -8.69 13.78 -3.70
CA MET A 112 -7.59 13.77 -4.67
C MET A 112 -8.08 13.97 -6.11
N MET A 113 -9.23 13.37 -6.43
CA MET A 113 -9.84 13.37 -7.76
C MET A 113 -10.91 14.45 -7.94
N THR A 114 -11.31 15.12 -6.86
CA THR A 114 -12.22 16.26 -6.90
C THR A 114 -11.49 17.51 -7.36
N LYS A 115 -11.96 18.08 -8.47
CA LYS A 115 -11.48 19.37 -8.99
C LYS A 115 -12.13 20.50 -8.22
N MET A 116 -11.34 21.53 -7.91
CA MET A 116 -11.90 22.77 -7.37
C MET A 116 -12.78 23.46 -8.43
N ASP A 117 -13.94 23.99 -8.03
CA ASP A 117 -14.74 24.88 -8.87
C ASP A 117 -14.29 26.34 -8.63
N PRO A 118 -13.67 27.01 -9.61
CA PRO A 118 -13.21 28.38 -9.45
C PRO A 118 -14.33 29.42 -9.24
N ASN A 119 -15.59 29.04 -9.49
CA ASN A 119 -16.75 29.90 -9.31
C ASN A 119 -17.41 29.72 -7.93
N ASP A 120 -17.11 28.63 -7.23
CA ASP A 120 -17.62 28.38 -5.89
C ASP A 120 -16.99 29.36 -4.90
N GLN A 121 -17.84 30.11 -4.19
CA GLN A 121 -17.37 31.08 -3.20
C GLN A 121 -16.77 30.40 -1.98
N THR A 122 -17.37 29.30 -1.50
CA THR A 122 -16.93 28.60 -0.28
C THR A 122 -15.53 28.02 -0.46
N GLN A 123 -15.23 27.46 -1.64
CA GLN A 123 -13.89 26.95 -1.93
C GLN A 123 -12.86 28.08 -2.05
N ARG A 124 -13.24 29.22 -2.65
CA ARG A 124 -12.37 30.41 -2.71
C ARG A 124 -12.11 31.02 -1.34
N ASP A 125 -13.06 30.95 -0.42
CA ASP A 125 -12.90 31.43 0.96
C ASP A 125 -11.81 30.64 1.71
N ILE A 126 -11.60 29.37 1.37
CA ILE A 126 -10.48 28.57 1.93
C ILE A 126 -9.12 29.13 1.47
N ILE A 127 -8.98 29.47 0.17
CA ILE A 127 -7.74 30.08 -0.34
C ILE A 127 -7.54 31.48 0.26
N PHE A 128 -8.62 32.23 0.45
CA PHE A 128 -8.57 33.50 1.15
C PHE A 128 -8.09 33.35 2.59
N GLU A 129 -8.55 32.33 3.31
CA GLU A 129 -8.11 32.02 4.67
C GLU A 129 -6.61 31.70 4.73
N LEU A 130 -6.09 30.92 3.78
CA LEU A 130 -4.64 30.66 3.67
C LEU A 130 -3.84 31.96 3.56
N ARG A 131 -4.26 32.85 2.64
CA ARG A 131 -3.64 34.18 2.49
C ARG A 131 -3.73 34.99 3.78
N ARG A 132 -4.89 35.01 4.41
CA ARG A 132 -5.13 35.77 5.64
C ARG A 132 -4.19 35.32 6.76
N ILE A 133 -4.06 34.00 6.97
CA ILE A 133 -3.15 33.44 7.98
C ILE A 133 -1.69 33.82 7.69
N ALA A 134 -1.27 33.89 6.42
CA ALA A 134 0.11 34.17 6.03
C ALA A 134 0.51 35.66 6.13
N PHE A 135 -0.39 36.58 5.76
CA PHE A 135 -0.04 37.99 5.57
C PHE A 135 -0.84 38.99 6.40
N ASP A 136 -2.04 38.63 6.86
CA ASP A 136 -2.89 39.56 7.60
C ASP A 136 -2.67 39.39 9.12
N GLY A 137 -1.83 40.27 9.68
CA GLY A 137 -1.94 40.72 11.07
C GLY A 137 -2.70 42.05 11.11
N ASP A 138 -3.98 42.01 11.50
CA ASP A 138 -4.89 43.13 11.88
C ASP A 138 -5.02 44.41 11.02
N ASN A 139 -4.35 44.56 9.88
CA ASN A 139 -4.43 45.77 9.06
C ASN A 139 -5.00 45.52 7.64
N ASP A 140 -6.32 45.49 7.52
CA ASP A 140 -7.00 45.41 6.22
C ASP A 140 -7.10 46.82 5.57
N PRO A 141 -6.56 47.04 4.35
CA PRO A 141 -6.58 48.35 3.71
C PRO A 141 -7.99 48.75 3.19
N SER A 142 -8.30 50.05 3.31
CA SER A 142 -9.54 50.64 2.83
C SER A 142 -9.53 50.83 1.30
N GLY A 143 -10.40 50.10 0.59
CA GLY A 143 -10.68 50.28 -0.85
C GLY A 143 -10.67 48.97 -1.67
N THR A 144 -11.72 48.74 -2.46
CA THR A 144 -11.97 47.49 -3.22
C THR A 144 -10.99 47.23 -4.37
N GLU A 145 -10.55 48.25 -5.11
CA GLU A 145 -9.60 48.08 -6.21
C GLU A 145 -8.15 47.89 -5.72
N LYS A 146 -7.77 48.61 -4.66
CA LYS A 146 -6.47 48.40 -4.00
C LYS A 146 -6.38 46.99 -3.42
N ARG A 147 -7.47 46.45 -2.86
CA ARG A 147 -7.53 45.06 -2.38
C ARG A 147 -7.28 44.03 -3.47
N LYS A 148 -7.90 44.14 -4.65
CA LYS A 148 -7.68 43.15 -5.73
C LYS A 148 -6.22 43.08 -6.20
N ALA A 149 -5.56 44.24 -6.33
CA ALA A 149 -4.15 44.30 -6.69
C ALA A 149 -3.25 43.70 -5.60
N ILE A 150 -3.57 43.96 -4.33
CA ILE A 150 -2.87 43.37 -3.17
C ILE A 150 -3.05 41.85 -3.16
N TYR A 151 -4.28 41.34 -3.33
CA TYR A 151 -4.56 39.91 -3.32
C TYR A 151 -3.81 39.17 -4.43
N THR A 152 -3.77 39.74 -5.64
CA THR A 152 -3.01 39.17 -6.76
C THR A 152 -1.50 39.11 -6.44
N LYS A 153 -0.97 40.15 -5.79
CA LYS A 153 0.43 40.18 -5.34
C LYS A 153 0.68 39.11 -4.27
N ASP A 154 -0.21 38.99 -3.29
CA ASP A 154 -0.07 38.03 -2.19
C ASP A 154 -0.17 36.58 -2.68
N TYR A 155 -1.06 36.28 -3.63
CA TYR A 155 -1.12 34.97 -4.26
C TYR A 155 0.12 34.66 -5.10
N LYS A 156 0.72 35.68 -5.73
CA LYS A 156 2.02 35.52 -6.38
C LYS A 156 3.13 35.24 -5.36
N MET A 157 3.12 35.93 -4.21
CA MET A 157 4.07 35.72 -3.12
C MET A 157 3.90 34.35 -2.44
N LEU A 158 2.67 33.85 -2.33
CA LEU A 158 2.39 32.46 -1.94
C LEU A 158 2.88 31.43 -2.96
N GLY A 159 3.32 31.85 -4.15
CA GLY A 159 3.87 30.95 -5.15
C GLY A 159 2.82 30.14 -5.90
N PHE A 160 1.60 30.66 -6.06
CA PHE A 160 0.62 30.11 -7.00
C PHE A 160 1.02 30.41 -8.45
N THR A 161 0.72 29.49 -9.35
CA THR A 161 1.00 29.61 -10.79
C THR A 161 0.07 30.62 -11.42
N ASN A 162 -1.21 30.61 -11.04
CA ASN A 162 -2.19 31.60 -11.44
C ASN A 162 -2.49 32.59 -10.30
N PRO A 163 -1.75 33.71 -10.19
CA PRO A 163 -1.95 34.68 -9.10
C PRO A 163 -3.27 35.46 -9.21
N VAL A 164 -3.87 35.55 -10.40
CA VAL A 164 -5.16 36.22 -10.62
C VAL A 164 -6.31 35.36 -10.11
N ASN A 165 -6.21 34.04 -10.33
CA ASN A 165 -7.18 33.08 -9.83
C ASN A 165 -6.49 31.77 -9.39
N PRO A 166 -6.03 31.68 -8.13
CA PRO A 166 -5.31 30.52 -7.62
C PRO A 166 -6.17 29.24 -7.61
N ALA A 167 -7.50 29.37 -7.64
CA ALA A 167 -8.39 28.21 -7.72
C ALA A 167 -8.15 27.35 -8.97
N MET A 168 -7.64 27.96 -10.05
CA MET A 168 -7.31 27.25 -11.29
C MET A 168 -6.22 26.20 -11.08
N ASP A 169 -5.29 26.40 -10.14
CA ASP A 169 -4.21 25.45 -9.87
C ASP A 169 -4.75 24.13 -9.27
N PHE A 170 -5.89 24.17 -8.57
CA PHE A 170 -6.55 23.02 -7.95
C PHE A 170 -7.57 22.33 -8.89
N THR A 171 -7.71 22.80 -10.13
CA THR A 171 -8.51 22.11 -11.16
C THR A 171 -7.78 20.89 -11.74
N GLN A 172 -6.48 20.77 -11.49
CA GLN A 172 -5.66 19.64 -11.91
C GLN A 172 -5.76 18.50 -10.91
N THR A 173 -6.11 17.31 -11.40
CA THR A 173 -6.24 16.08 -10.61
C THR A 173 -5.36 14.99 -11.21
N PRO A 174 -4.54 14.29 -10.40
CA PRO A 174 -4.24 14.56 -8.99
C PRO A 174 -3.37 15.84 -8.82
N PRO A 175 -3.45 16.56 -7.67
CA PRO A 175 -4.12 16.16 -6.42
C PRO A 175 -5.46 16.88 -6.12
N GLY A 176 -5.97 17.76 -6.98
CA GLY A 176 -7.26 18.40 -6.79
C GLY A 176 -7.41 19.13 -5.45
N MET A 177 -8.57 18.95 -4.80
CA MET A 177 -8.92 19.53 -3.50
C MET A 177 -8.04 19.03 -2.35
N LEU A 178 -7.46 17.82 -2.44
CA LEU A 178 -6.62 17.27 -1.38
C LEU A 178 -5.38 18.14 -1.07
N ALA A 179 -4.81 18.80 -2.09
CA ALA A 179 -3.71 19.73 -1.85
C ALA A 179 -4.16 20.98 -1.06
N LEU A 180 -5.39 21.44 -1.29
CA LEU A 180 -5.96 22.57 -0.56
C LEU A 180 -6.21 22.20 0.91
N ASP A 181 -6.72 21.00 1.16
CA ASP A 181 -6.95 20.45 2.50
C ASP A 181 -5.63 20.34 3.28
N ASN A 182 -4.58 19.80 2.64
CA ASN A 182 -3.24 19.71 3.21
C ASN A 182 -2.64 21.08 3.57
N MET A 183 -2.78 22.07 2.68
CA MET A 183 -2.31 23.44 2.96
C MET A 183 -3.09 24.06 4.12
N LEU A 184 -4.41 23.86 4.17
CA LEU A 184 -5.26 24.40 5.23
C LEU A 184 -4.94 23.76 6.58
N TYR A 185 -4.70 22.44 6.61
CA TYR A 185 -4.26 21.75 7.82
C TYR A 185 -2.94 22.34 8.32
N LEU A 186 -1.95 22.49 7.45
CA LEU A 186 -0.66 23.11 7.81
C LEU A 186 -0.85 24.53 8.37
N ALA A 187 -1.71 25.34 7.74
CA ALA A 187 -1.96 26.72 8.14
C ALA A 187 -2.71 26.84 9.48
N LYS A 188 -3.65 25.93 9.77
CA LYS A 188 -4.47 25.97 10.99
C LYS A 188 -3.83 25.25 12.17
N VAL A 189 -3.21 24.09 11.95
CA VAL A 189 -2.64 23.24 13.02
C VAL A 189 -1.20 23.64 13.33
N HIS A 190 -0.39 23.93 12.30
CA HIS A 190 1.02 24.29 12.44
C HIS A 190 1.29 25.71 11.91
N GLN A 191 0.49 26.67 12.38
CA GLN A 191 0.48 28.06 11.90
C GLN A 191 1.88 28.70 11.86
N ASP A 192 2.68 28.55 12.91
CA ASP A 192 4.05 29.10 12.96
C ASP A 192 4.95 28.52 11.85
N THR A 193 4.81 27.22 11.56
CA THR A 193 5.57 26.57 10.49
C THR A 193 5.10 27.06 9.12
N TYR A 194 3.79 27.19 8.92
CA TYR A 194 3.21 27.74 7.71
C TYR A 194 3.71 29.17 7.43
N ILE A 195 3.52 30.07 8.39
CA ILE A 195 3.93 31.49 8.29
C ILE A 195 5.43 31.58 8.02
N ARG A 196 6.25 30.83 8.76
CA ARG A 196 7.70 30.79 8.55
C ARG A 196 8.06 30.36 7.12
N ILE A 197 7.46 29.28 6.61
CA ILE A 197 7.73 28.80 5.24
C ILE A 197 7.33 29.87 4.22
N VAL A 198 6.16 30.50 4.36
CA VAL A 198 5.70 31.52 3.41
C VAL A 198 6.61 32.74 3.46
N LEU A 199 6.83 33.34 4.64
CA LEU A 199 7.59 34.58 4.78
C LEU A 199 9.07 34.43 4.40
N GLU A 200 9.71 33.30 4.72
CA GLU A 200 11.09 33.03 4.33
C GLU A 200 11.30 32.98 2.80
N ASN A 201 10.24 32.64 2.04
CA ASN A 201 10.26 32.56 0.59
C ASN A 201 9.64 33.79 -0.10
N CYS A 202 9.02 34.70 0.65
CA CYS A 202 8.46 35.96 0.15
C CYS A 202 9.42 37.15 0.23
N SER A 203 10.39 37.09 1.17
CA SER A 203 11.30 38.21 1.47
C SER A 203 12.57 38.21 0.61
N ARG A 204 12.74 37.23 -0.29
CA ARG A 204 13.98 37.05 -1.04
C ARG A 204 13.80 37.65 -2.43
N GLU A 205 14.29 38.86 -2.68
CA GLU A 205 14.35 39.45 -4.03
C GLU A 205 15.20 38.66 -5.06
N ASP A 206 15.61 37.43 -4.71
CA ASP A 206 16.52 36.57 -5.45
C ASP A 206 15.75 35.44 -6.14
N LYS A 207 16.33 34.86 -7.20
CA LYS A 207 15.75 33.78 -8.03
C LYS A 207 15.56 32.45 -7.29
N HIS A 208 15.83 32.41 -5.98
CA HIS A 208 15.87 31.23 -5.13
C HIS A 208 14.62 31.05 -4.24
N GLU A 209 13.56 31.83 -4.48
CA GLU A 209 12.27 31.67 -3.80
C GLU A 209 11.64 30.30 -4.13
N CYS A 210 11.23 29.56 -3.10
CA CYS A 210 10.47 28.32 -3.28
C CYS A 210 8.98 28.66 -3.39
N PRO A 211 8.31 28.38 -4.53
CA PRO A 211 6.90 28.71 -4.70
C PRO A 211 6.03 27.76 -3.86
N PHE A 212 5.50 28.23 -2.73
CA PHE A 212 4.76 27.39 -1.78
C PHE A 212 3.55 26.70 -2.41
N GLY A 213 2.66 27.44 -3.09
CA GLY A 213 1.45 26.90 -3.72
C GLY A 213 1.77 25.78 -4.73
N ARG A 214 2.64 26.06 -5.70
CA ARG A 214 3.11 25.06 -6.66
C ARG A 214 3.79 23.86 -5.98
N SER A 215 4.63 24.10 -4.98
CA SER A 215 5.35 23.03 -4.27
C SER A 215 4.43 22.12 -3.47
N ALA A 216 3.43 22.67 -2.79
CA ALA A 216 2.49 21.90 -1.99
C ALA A 216 1.53 21.06 -2.85
N ILE A 217 1.10 21.57 -4.01
CA ILE A 217 0.32 20.79 -5.00
C ILE A 217 1.16 19.63 -5.53
N GLU A 218 2.36 19.91 -6.04
CA GLU A 218 3.22 18.86 -6.59
C GLU A 218 3.66 17.84 -5.52
N LEU A 219 3.92 18.30 -4.30
CA LEU A 219 4.24 17.41 -3.19
C LEU A 219 3.07 16.49 -2.87
N THR A 220 1.84 17.02 -2.76
CA THR A 220 0.66 16.21 -2.48
C THR A 220 0.49 15.12 -3.53
N ARG A 221 0.63 15.46 -4.82
CA ARG A 221 0.61 14.50 -5.93
C ARG A 221 1.68 13.43 -5.76
N MET A 222 2.91 13.84 -5.49
CA MET A 222 4.03 12.92 -5.28
C MET A 222 3.78 11.96 -4.10
N LEU A 223 3.23 12.45 -2.99
CA LEU A 223 2.90 11.60 -1.84
C LEU A 223 1.82 10.58 -2.19
N CYS A 224 0.81 10.98 -2.97
CA CYS A 224 -0.22 10.07 -3.48
C CYS A 224 0.40 8.96 -4.34
N ASP A 225 1.33 9.32 -5.25
CA ASP A 225 2.04 8.33 -6.08
C ASP A 225 2.89 7.36 -5.24
N ILE A 226 3.62 7.88 -4.25
CA ILE A 226 4.53 7.06 -3.40
C ILE A 226 3.72 6.08 -2.56
N LEU A 227 2.58 6.52 -2.02
CA LEU A 227 1.73 5.72 -1.14
C LEU A 227 0.65 4.93 -1.90
N GLN A 228 0.59 5.07 -3.23
CA GLN A 228 -0.35 4.37 -4.11
C GLN A 228 -1.81 4.62 -3.71
N VAL A 229 -2.15 5.88 -3.43
CA VAL A 229 -3.52 6.30 -3.08
C VAL A 229 -4.46 6.03 -4.26
N GLY A 230 -5.56 5.31 -4.02
CA GLY A 230 -6.55 4.90 -5.02
C GLY A 230 -6.33 3.49 -5.59
N GLU A 231 -5.21 2.84 -5.27
CA GLU A 231 -4.97 1.46 -5.69
C GLU A 231 -5.66 0.46 -4.74
N LEU A 232 -6.14 -0.67 -5.27
CA LEU A 232 -6.72 -1.73 -4.45
C LEU A 232 -5.60 -2.53 -3.75
N PRO A 233 -5.85 -3.07 -2.54
CA PRO A 233 -4.83 -3.81 -1.81
C PRO A 233 -4.45 -5.11 -2.53
N ASN A 234 -3.14 -5.32 -2.71
CA ASN A 234 -2.61 -6.51 -3.37
C ASN A 234 -2.55 -7.69 -2.40
N GLU A 235 -3.06 -8.86 -2.81
CA GLU A 235 -3.18 -10.01 -1.91
C GLU A 235 -1.83 -10.61 -1.45
N GLY A 236 -0.72 -10.29 -2.15
CA GLY A 236 0.63 -10.74 -1.84
C GLY A 236 1.51 -9.75 -1.06
N CYS A 237 1.01 -8.54 -0.78
CA CYS A 237 1.75 -7.54 -0.01
C CYS A 237 1.37 -7.63 1.48
N ASN A 238 2.40 -7.67 2.33
CA ASN A 238 2.25 -7.66 3.78
C ASN A 238 2.93 -6.43 4.42
N ASP A 239 3.42 -5.50 3.59
CA ASP A 239 4.24 -4.38 4.03
C ASP A 239 3.38 -3.14 4.29
N PHE A 240 3.41 -2.66 5.54
CA PHE A 240 2.74 -1.43 5.95
C PHE A 240 3.73 -0.48 6.66
N HIS A 241 3.30 0.76 6.86
CA HIS A 241 4.05 1.85 7.48
C HIS A 241 3.46 2.17 8.86
N PRO A 242 4.06 1.69 9.97
CA PRO A 242 3.47 1.82 11.30
C PRO A 242 3.18 3.25 11.74
N MET A 243 3.97 4.22 11.26
CA MET A 243 3.81 5.62 11.60
C MET A 243 2.41 6.19 11.28
N PHE A 244 1.69 5.66 10.28
CA PHE A 244 0.35 6.14 9.95
C PHE A 244 -0.72 5.71 10.95
N PHE A 245 -0.41 4.78 11.85
CA PHE A 245 -1.30 4.36 12.93
C PHE A 245 -1.00 5.10 14.25
N THR A 246 -0.06 6.05 14.25
CA THR A 246 0.35 6.78 15.46
C THR A 246 -0.41 8.08 15.68
N HIS A 247 -1.18 8.53 14.68
CA HIS A 247 -1.91 9.79 14.72
C HIS A 247 -3.22 9.68 13.91
N GLU A 248 -4.25 10.41 14.29
CA GLU A 248 -5.54 10.44 13.58
C GLU A 248 -5.40 11.10 12.20
N HIS A 249 -4.76 12.27 12.16
CA HIS A 249 -4.41 13.00 10.93
C HIS A 249 -3.00 12.65 10.44
N ALA A 250 -2.66 11.35 10.37
CA ALA A 250 -1.28 10.95 10.06
C ALA A 250 -0.85 11.32 8.64
N TRP A 251 -1.80 11.39 7.69
CA TRP A 251 -1.54 11.84 6.32
C TRP A 251 -1.11 13.32 6.29
N GLU A 252 -1.86 14.18 6.97
CA GLU A 252 -1.64 15.62 7.00
C GLU A 252 -0.37 15.95 7.78
N GLU A 253 -0.10 15.25 8.88
CA GLU A 253 1.17 15.36 9.61
C GLU A 253 2.36 14.91 8.74
N PHE A 254 2.20 13.83 7.97
CA PHE A 254 3.21 13.37 7.02
C PHE A 254 3.48 14.44 5.94
N PHE A 255 2.43 15.05 5.38
CA PHE A 255 2.56 16.20 4.48
C PHE A 255 3.34 17.36 5.14
N CYS A 256 3.02 17.72 6.39
CA CYS A 256 3.71 18.77 7.13
C CYS A 256 5.22 18.48 7.31
N VAL A 257 5.59 17.21 7.47
CA VAL A 257 7.00 16.79 7.51
C VAL A 257 7.66 16.94 6.14
N CYS A 258 6.98 16.48 5.09
CA CYS A 258 7.52 16.48 3.74
C CYS A 258 7.65 17.89 3.14
N ILE A 259 6.76 18.83 3.46
CA ILE A 259 6.87 20.22 2.96
C ILE A 259 8.03 20.97 3.61
N GLN A 260 8.33 20.68 4.89
CA GLN A 260 9.51 21.20 5.57
C GLN A 260 10.79 20.62 4.98
N LEU A 261 10.81 19.31 4.69
CA LEU A 261 11.90 18.66 3.97
C LEU A 261 12.13 19.31 2.60
N LEU A 262 11.06 19.52 1.82
CA LEU A 262 11.13 20.16 0.50
C LEU A 262 11.79 21.53 0.61
N ASN A 263 11.35 22.36 1.56
CA ASN A 263 11.93 23.70 1.75
C ASN A 263 13.41 23.64 2.17
N LYS A 264 13.78 22.69 3.02
CA LYS A 264 15.18 22.44 3.40
C LYS A 264 16.01 22.03 2.19
N THR A 265 15.60 21.02 1.44
CA THR A 265 16.30 20.51 0.25
C THR A 265 16.43 21.59 -0.83
N TRP A 266 15.39 22.39 -1.04
CA TRP A 266 15.43 23.53 -1.95
C TRP A 266 16.57 24.51 -1.62
N LYS A 267 16.70 24.85 -0.32
CA LYS A 267 17.77 25.73 0.17
C LYS A 267 19.15 25.08 0.09
N GLU A 268 19.28 23.79 0.42
CA GLU A 268 20.53 23.04 0.31
C GLU A 268 21.04 22.98 -1.14
N MET A 269 20.13 22.84 -2.10
CA MET A 269 20.45 22.83 -3.53
C MET A 269 20.69 24.23 -4.10
N ARG A 270 20.41 25.30 -3.35
CA ARG A 270 20.34 26.69 -3.86
C ARG A 270 19.53 26.74 -5.16
N ALA A 271 18.38 26.06 -5.15
CA ALA A 271 17.58 25.84 -6.35
C ALA A 271 16.91 27.13 -6.83
N THR A 272 16.63 27.19 -8.12
CA THR A 272 15.77 28.22 -8.74
C THR A 272 14.48 27.59 -9.26
N ALA A 273 13.55 28.41 -9.75
CA ALA A 273 12.30 27.92 -10.36
C ALA A 273 12.53 26.92 -11.52
N GLU A 274 13.66 26.98 -12.22
CA GLU A 274 14.03 26.05 -13.30
C GLU A 274 14.45 24.67 -12.78
N ASP A 275 15.01 24.60 -11.57
CA ASP A 275 15.43 23.36 -10.93
C ASP A 275 14.30 22.65 -10.20
N PHE A 276 13.09 23.20 -10.21
CA PHE A 276 11.94 22.70 -9.46
C PHE A 276 11.74 21.18 -9.61
N ASN A 277 11.70 20.68 -10.85
CA ASN A 277 11.52 19.25 -11.10
C ASN A 277 12.67 18.40 -10.56
N LYS A 278 13.91 18.92 -10.59
CA LYS A 278 15.08 18.21 -10.04
C LYS A 278 15.00 18.13 -8.52
N VAL A 279 14.60 19.23 -7.86
CA VAL A 279 14.38 19.26 -6.41
C VAL A 279 13.30 18.25 -6.03
N MET A 280 12.18 18.22 -6.77
CA MET A 280 11.11 17.24 -6.53
C MET A 280 11.60 15.80 -6.68
N THR A 281 12.45 15.49 -7.66
CA THR A 281 13.06 14.16 -7.79
C THR A 281 13.95 13.80 -6.60
N VAL A 282 14.74 14.74 -6.09
CA VAL A 282 15.56 14.52 -4.87
C VAL A 282 14.67 14.30 -3.65
N VAL A 283 13.62 15.11 -3.48
CA VAL A 283 12.66 14.99 -2.36
C VAL A 283 11.94 13.65 -2.42
N ARG A 284 11.51 13.20 -3.61
CA ARG A 284 10.94 11.87 -3.83
C ARG A 284 11.89 10.78 -3.34
N GLU A 285 13.16 10.86 -3.74
CA GLU A 285 14.17 9.88 -3.32
C GLU A 285 14.42 9.91 -1.81
N GLN A 286 14.49 11.09 -1.18
CA GLN A 286 14.63 11.24 0.27
C GLN A 286 13.47 10.55 1.00
N ILE A 287 12.23 10.78 0.54
CA ILE A 287 11.03 10.19 1.14
C ILE A 287 11.01 8.69 0.93
N THR A 288 11.22 8.19 -0.29
CA THR A 288 11.21 6.75 -0.59
C THR A 288 12.29 6.00 0.20
N ARG A 289 13.52 6.54 0.29
CA ARG A 289 14.58 5.94 1.11
C ARG A 289 14.22 5.94 2.59
N ALA A 290 13.62 7.01 3.11
CA ALA A 290 13.18 7.08 4.50
C ALA A 290 12.05 6.09 4.82
N LEU A 291 11.08 5.94 3.92
CA LEU A 291 9.97 4.99 4.04
C LEU A 291 10.45 3.54 3.99
N ALA A 292 11.44 3.23 3.15
CA ALA A 292 12.06 1.90 3.08
C ALA A 292 12.68 1.46 4.42
N MET A 293 13.09 2.41 5.26
CA MET A 293 13.59 2.13 6.62
C MET A 293 12.48 1.89 7.65
N LYS A 294 11.19 1.89 7.25
CA LYS A 294 9.99 1.64 8.09
C LYS A 294 10.03 2.34 9.46
N PRO A 295 10.06 3.68 9.51
CA PRO A 295 10.00 4.40 10.79
C PRO A 295 8.71 4.06 11.54
N PRO A 296 8.78 3.76 12.86
CA PRO A 296 7.63 3.44 13.67
C PRO A 296 6.77 4.65 14.04
N SER A 297 7.28 5.89 13.92
CA SER A 297 6.53 7.12 14.22
C SER A 297 6.95 8.28 13.30
N LEU A 298 6.08 9.28 13.20
CA LEU A 298 6.32 10.51 12.42
C LEU A 298 7.53 11.31 12.93
N GLU A 299 7.82 11.28 14.24
CA GLU A 299 9.01 11.92 14.78
C GLU A 299 10.30 11.20 14.36
N GLN A 300 10.29 9.87 14.32
CA GLN A 300 11.44 9.12 13.81
C GLN A 300 11.62 9.32 12.29
N LEU A 301 10.54 9.48 11.55
CA LEU A 301 10.60 9.90 10.15
C LEU A 301 11.28 11.28 10.02
N ARG A 302 10.89 12.27 10.84
CA ARG A 302 11.54 13.60 10.85
C ARG A 302 13.04 13.51 11.12
N VAL A 303 13.46 12.67 12.07
CA VAL A 303 14.89 12.45 12.36
C VAL A 303 15.62 11.81 11.17
N LYS A 304 15.05 10.76 10.55
CA LYS A 304 15.64 10.11 9.37
C LYS A 304 15.75 11.06 8.19
N LEU A 305 14.71 11.84 7.92
CA LEU A 305 14.72 12.86 6.86
C LEU A 305 15.73 13.98 7.14
N ARG A 306 15.96 14.33 8.41
CA ARG A 306 17.03 15.28 8.78
C ARG A 306 18.42 14.75 8.43
N SER A 307 18.68 13.45 8.60
CA SER A 307 19.95 12.81 8.22
C SER A 307 20.14 12.63 6.71
N LEU A 308 19.06 12.48 5.95
CA LEU A 308 19.10 12.36 4.49
C LEU A 308 19.15 13.74 3.82
N SER A 309 20.17 14.54 4.11
CA SER A 309 20.40 15.83 3.43
C SER A 309 20.72 15.63 1.95
N TYR A 310 20.66 16.70 1.16
CA TYR A 310 21.04 16.66 -0.25
C TYR A 310 22.46 16.11 -0.47
N SER A 311 23.42 16.50 0.37
CA SER A 311 24.79 15.98 0.32
C SER A 311 24.87 14.48 0.59
N GLU A 312 24.05 13.97 1.51
CA GLU A 312 24.00 12.55 1.81
C GLU A 312 23.38 11.76 0.65
N ILE A 313 22.32 12.27 0.03
CA ILE A 313 21.74 11.66 -1.17
C ILE A 313 22.76 11.60 -2.31
N LEU A 314 23.55 12.67 -2.52
CA LEU A 314 24.64 12.64 -3.51
C LEU A 314 25.70 11.60 -3.17
N ARG A 315 26.09 11.47 -1.90
CA ARG A 315 27.05 10.46 -1.43
C ARG A 315 26.54 9.04 -1.66
N LEU A 316 25.27 8.78 -1.35
CA LEU A 316 24.64 7.48 -1.58
C LEU A 316 24.59 7.14 -3.08
N ARG A 317 24.16 8.08 -3.92
CA ARG A 317 24.17 7.90 -5.39
C ARG A 317 25.58 7.62 -5.92
N GLN A 318 26.59 8.30 -5.38
CA GLN A 318 27.99 8.07 -5.77
C GLN A 318 28.46 6.68 -5.32
N SER A 319 28.17 6.28 -4.09
CA SER A 319 28.49 4.95 -3.57
C SER A 319 27.83 3.83 -4.39
N GLU A 320 26.57 4.01 -4.78
CA GLU A 320 25.83 3.05 -5.62
C GLU A 320 26.46 2.92 -7.02
N ARG A 321 26.88 4.05 -7.62
CA ARG A 321 27.60 4.04 -8.91
C ARG A 321 28.97 3.38 -8.80
N MET A 322 29.78 3.73 -7.80
CA MET A 322 31.11 3.13 -7.62
C MET A 322 31.00 1.62 -7.39
N SER A 323 30.06 1.18 -6.55
CA SER A 323 29.81 -0.24 -6.36
C SER A 323 29.40 -0.91 -7.67
N GLN A 324 28.53 -0.29 -8.46
CA GLN A 324 28.09 -0.83 -9.74
C GLN A 324 29.24 -0.89 -10.77
N ASP A 325 30.09 0.14 -10.85
CA ASP A 325 31.25 0.20 -11.74
C ASP A 325 32.33 -0.82 -11.34
N ASP A 326 32.55 -1.04 -10.03
CA ASP A 326 33.47 -2.07 -9.53
C ASP A 326 33.04 -3.48 -9.99
N PHE A 327 31.73 -3.77 -9.95
CA PHE A 327 31.17 -5.02 -10.47
C PHE A 327 31.28 -5.18 -12.01
N GLN A 328 31.64 -4.12 -12.73
CA GLN A 328 31.81 -4.11 -14.19
C GLN A 328 33.29 -4.14 -14.63
N SER A 329 34.23 -4.26 -13.70
CA SER A 329 35.66 -4.35 -14.06
C SER A 329 35.99 -5.71 -14.72
N PRO A 330 36.86 -5.76 -15.76
CA PRO A 330 37.16 -6.99 -16.49
C PRO A 330 37.61 -8.16 -15.61
N PRO A 331 38.49 -7.99 -14.59
CA PRO A 331 38.89 -9.10 -13.71
C PRO A 331 37.73 -9.63 -12.85
N ILE A 332 36.80 -8.75 -12.45
CA ILE A 332 35.62 -9.14 -11.65
C ILE A 332 34.59 -9.84 -12.53
N ILE A 333 34.41 -9.40 -13.78
CA ILE A 333 33.56 -10.09 -14.76
C ILE A 333 34.12 -11.47 -15.07
N GLU A 334 35.41 -11.60 -15.37
CA GLU A 334 36.06 -12.89 -15.64
C GLU A 334 35.96 -13.85 -14.44
N LEU A 335 36.19 -13.33 -13.23
CA LEU A 335 36.03 -14.10 -12.00
C LEU A 335 34.57 -14.51 -11.79
N ARG A 336 33.62 -13.60 -12.04
CA ARG A 336 32.20 -13.90 -11.98
C ARG A 336 31.84 -14.99 -12.98
N GLU A 337 32.27 -14.92 -14.23
CA GLU A 337 32.00 -15.96 -15.25
C GLU A 337 32.56 -17.33 -14.85
N ARG A 338 33.75 -17.37 -14.21
CA ARG A 338 34.34 -18.61 -13.71
C ARG A 338 33.63 -19.18 -12.49
N ILE A 339 33.18 -18.34 -11.56
CA ILE A 339 32.50 -18.75 -10.33
C ILE A 339 30.98 -18.93 -10.54
N GLN A 340 30.40 -18.30 -11.56
CA GLN A 340 28.98 -18.38 -11.93
C GLN A 340 28.48 -19.84 -11.98
N PRO A 341 29.15 -20.81 -12.63
CA PRO A 341 28.69 -22.20 -12.62
C PRO A 341 28.69 -22.82 -11.21
N GLU A 342 29.69 -22.52 -10.37
CA GLU A 342 29.74 -23.03 -8.99
C GLU A 342 28.64 -22.40 -8.13
N ILE A 343 28.40 -21.10 -8.24
CA ILE A 343 27.29 -20.42 -7.56
C ILE A 343 25.95 -20.96 -8.04
N LEU A 344 25.77 -21.16 -9.35
CA LEU A 344 24.54 -21.74 -9.90
C LEU A 344 24.34 -23.18 -9.41
N GLU A 345 25.41 -23.97 -9.26
CA GLU A 345 25.33 -25.30 -8.69
C GLU A 345 24.98 -25.25 -7.19
N LEU A 346 25.54 -24.31 -6.42
CA LEU A 346 25.13 -24.08 -5.02
C LEU A 346 23.66 -23.65 -4.92
N ILE A 347 23.19 -22.74 -5.79
CA ILE A 347 21.80 -22.31 -5.86
C ILE A 347 20.91 -23.51 -6.22
N LYS A 348 21.34 -24.36 -7.16
CA LYS A 348 20.61 -25.57 -7.54
C LYS A 348 20.55 -26.57 -6.38
N GLN A 349 21.63 -26.76 -5.63
CA GLN A 349 21.65 -27.60 -4.43
C GLN A 349 20.73 -27.04 -3.35
N GLN A 350 20.77 -25.72 -3.11
CA GLN A 350 19.86 -25.05 -2.18
C GLN A 350 18.40 -25.22 -2.61
N ARG A 351 18.10 -25.07 -3.91
CA ARG A 351 16.76 -25.27 -4.48
C ARG A 351 16.29 -26.71 -4.35
N LEU A 352 17.14 -27.68 -4.65
CA LEU A 352 16.84 -29.10 -4.44
C LEU A 352 16.53 -29.39 -2.97
N ASN A 353 17.32 -28.85 -2.05
CA ASN A 353 17.06 -28.96 -0.61
C ASN A 353 15.72 -28.33 -0.23
N ARG A 354 15.38 -27.16 -0.79
CA ARG A 354 14.07 -26.51 -0.58
C ARG A 354 12.90 -27.32 -1.14
N LEU A 355 13.05 -27.88 -2.34
CA LEU A 355 12.04 -28.79 -2.90
C LEU A 355 11.88 -30.04 -2.02
N CYS A 356 12.97 -30.56 -1.45
CA CYS A 356 12.94 -31.68 -0.50
C CYS A 356 12.30 -31.32 0.85
N GLU A 357 12.53 -30.10 1.36
CA GLU A 357 11.82 -29.56 2.51
C GLU A 357 10.32 -29.49 2.23
N GLY A 358 9.95 -29.03 1.03
CA GLY A 358 8.58 -28.94 0.53
C GLY A 358 7.92 -27.60 0.85
N SER A 359 6.95 -27.22 0.00
CA SER A 359 6.23 -25.96 0.09
C SER A 359 4.71 -26.20 0.16
N CYS A 360 4.02 -25.30 0.86
CA CYS A 360 2.57 -25.29 0.95
C CYS A 360 1.99 -24.45 -0.18
N PHE A 361 1.15 -25.07 -1.01
CA PHE A 361 0.52 -24.41 -2.16
C PHE A 361 -0.96 -24.26 -1.94
N ARG A 362 -1.53 -23.15 -2.40
CA ARG A 362 -2.96 -22.95 -2.35
C ARG A 362 -3.62 -23.79 -3.45
N LYS A 363 -4.56 -24.67 -3.09
CA LYS A 363 -5.32 -25.46 -4.07
C LYS A 363 -6.20 -24.54 -4.92
N LEU A 364 -6.08 -24.66 -6.24
CA LEU A 364 -6.94 -23.96 -7.21
C LEU A 364 -8.28 -24.71 -7.31
N GLY A 365 -9.34 -24.09 -6.80
CA GLY A 365 -10.70 -24.61 -6.84
C GLY A 365 -11.71 -23.46 -6.68
N ASN A 366 -12.91 -23.64 -7.23
CA ASN A 366 -13.95 -22.61 -7.19
C ASN A 366 -14.33 -22.27 -5.74
N ARG A 367 -13.99 -21.03 -5.36
CA ARG A 367 -14.50 -20.21 -4.23
C ARG A 367 -13.98 -20.55 -2.82
N ARG A 368 -13.72 -19.45 -2.10
CA ARG A 368 -13.22 -19.26 -0.72
C ARG A 368 -14.02 -20.12 0.25
N ARG A 369 -13.56 -20.97 1.16
CA ARG A 369 -12.31 -21.42 1.75
C ARG A 369 -12.60 -22.79 2.44
N GLN A 370 -11.89 -23.83 2.04
CA GLN A 370 -10.81 -24.24 2.93
C GLN A 370 -9.59 -23.68 2.20
N GLU A 371 -8.71 -22.94 2.88
CA GLU A 371 -7.35 -22.85 2.37
C GLU A 371 -6.76 -24.25 2.52
N LYS A 372 -7.18 -25.17 1.62
CA LYS A 372 -6.54 -26.46 1.43
C LYS A 372 -5.19 -26.11 0.85
N PHE A 373 -4.25 -25.89 1.75
CA PHE A 373 -2.86 -25.96 1.43
C PHE A 373 -2.60 -27.43 1.19
N TRP A 374 -2.25 -27.76 -0.05
CA TRP A 374 -1.66 -29.05 -0.31
C TRP A 374 -0.15 -28.86 -0.19
N PHE A 375 0.48 -29.81 0.48
CA PHE A 375 1.92 -29.81 0.63
C PHE A 375 2.51 -30.56 -0.55
N CYS A 376 3.51 -29.96 -1.19
CA CYS A 376 4.26 -30.62 -2.25
C CYS A 376 5.74 -30.65 -1.86
N ARG A 377 6.31 -31.86 -1.82
CA ARG A 377 7.72 -32.08 -1.50
C ARG A 377 8.34 -33.07 -2.45
N LEU A 378 9.61 -32.85 -2.76
CA LEU A 378 10.44 -33.80 -3.48
C LEU A 378 10.97 -34.85 -2.51
N SER A 379 10.92 -36.12 -2.90
CA SER A 379 11.61 -37.20 -2.19
C SER A 379 13.12 -36.93 -2.08
N LEU A 380 13.76 -37.38 -0.99
CA LEU A 380 15.21 -37.20 -0.78
C LEU A 380 16.09 -37.84 -1.88
N ASN A 381 15.55 -38.74 -2.69
CA ASN A 381 16.26 -39.34 -3.82
C ASN A 381 16.05 -38.56 -5.14
N HIS A 382 15.31 -37.45 -5.09
CA HIS A 382 14.94 -36.58 -6.21
C HIS A 382 14.16 -37.25 -7.35
N LYS A 383 13.50 -38.38 -7.09
CA LYS A 383 12.80 -39.17 -8.14
C LYS A 383 11.29 -39.08 -8.09
N VAL A 384 10.71 -38.73 -6.95
CA VAL A 384 9.26 -38.72 -6.75
C VAL A 384 8.85 -37.39 -6.11
N LEU A 385 7.84 -36.76 -6.68
CA LEU A 385 7.16 -35.60 -6.13
C LEU A 385 5.94 -36.10 -5.34
N HIS A 386 5.96 -35.90 -4.03
CA HIS A 386 4.86 -36.20 -3.14
C HIS A 386 3.99 -34.97 -3.01
N TYR A 387 2.69 -35.13 -3.22
CA TYR A 387 1.78 -34.00 -3.16
C TYR A 387 0.44 -34.41 -2.56
N GLY A 388 -0.15 -33.57 -1.70
CA GLY A 388 -1.45 -33.87 -1.11
C GLY A 388 -1.67 -33.23 0.26
N ASP A 389 -2.77 -33.60 0.90
CA ASP A 389 -3.06 -33.26 2.30
C ASP A 389 -2.18 -34.16 3.20
N LEU A 390 -1.87 -33.70 4.43
CA LEU A 390 -0.86 -34.28 5.34
C LEU A 390 -1.01 -35.79 5.64
N ASP A 391 -2.17 -36.40 5.36
CA ASP A 391 -2.50 -37.77 5.75
C ASP A 391 -2.55 -38.80 4.58
N GLU A 392 -2.75 -38.39 3.32
CA GLU A 392 -2.66 -39.29 2.14
C GLU A 392 -2.17 -38.52 0.89
N SER A 393 -0.89 -38.67 0.54
CA SER A 393 -0.26 -37.91 -0.56
C SER A 393 -0.09 -38.77 -1.82
N PRO A 394 -0.82 -38.51 -2.92
CA PRO A 394 -0.46 -39.03 -4.25
C PRO A 394 0.99 -38.68 -4.65
N GLN A 395 1.53 -39.46 -5.59
CA GLN A 395 2.94 -39.44 -5.99
C GLN A 395 3.07 -39.32 -7.51
N VAL A 396 3.88 -38.39 -7.98
CA VAL A 396 4.28 -38.30 -9.40
C VAL A 396 5.76 -38.59 -9.53
N PRO A 397 6.19 -39.57 -10.35
CA PRO A 397 7.60 -39.72 -10.70
C PRO A 397 8.10 -38.48 -11.45
N VAL A 398 9.22 -37.92 -11.01
CA VAL A 398 9.82 -36.73 -11.65
C VAL A 398 10.21 -37.01 -13.11
N SER A 399 10.52 -38.26 -13.44
CA SER A 399 10.79 -38.71 -14.82
C SER A 399 9.61 -38.51 -15.77
N ASP A 400 8.39 -38.46 -15.24
CA ASP A 400 7.17 -38.41 -16.03
C ASP A 400 6.74 -36.96 -16.28
N ILE A 401 7.38 -36.00 -15.62
CA ILE A 401 7.17 -34.56 -15.84
C ILE A 401 7.73 -34.17 -17.21
N LYS A 402 6.87 -33.64 -18.08
CA LYS A 402 7.20 -33.24 -19.45
C LYS A 402 7.58 -31.77 -19.55
N ALA A 403 6.89 -30.90 -18.81
CA ALA A 403 7.12 -29.47 -18.83
C ALA A 403 6.50 -28.77 -17.61
N VAL A 404 7.06 -27.61 -17.26
CA VAL A 404 6.46 -26.66 -16.33
C VAL A 404 6.05 -25.42 -17.13
N LEU A 405 4.75 -25.13 -17.14
CA LEU A 405 4.18 -23.95 -17.78
C LEU A 405 4.02 -22.83 -16.75
N THR A 406 4.12 -21.56 -17.17
CA THR A 406 3.99 -20.41 -16.28
C THR A 406 3.00 -19.38 -16.82
N GLY A 407 2.33 -18.69 -15.91
CA GLY A 407 1.35 -17.65 -16.17
C GLY A 407 0.27 -18.03 -17.17
N LYS A 408 0.17 -17.26 -18.27
CA LYS A 408 -0.88 -17.41 -19.30
C LYS A 408 -0.87 -18.75 -20.02
N ASP A 409 0.26 -19.46 -19.99
CA ASP A 409 0.39 -20.76 -20.66
C ASP A 409 -0.22 -21.89 -19.83
N CYS A 410 -0.47 -21.65 -18.53
CA CYS A 410 -1.11 -22.60 -17.64
C CYS A 410 -2.55 -22.90 -18.08
N PRO A 411 -2.98 -24.19 -18.11
CA PRO A 411 -4.34 -24.57 -18.53
C PRO A 411 -5.44 -23.85 -17.74
N HIS A 412 -5.23 -23.68 -16.43
CA HIS A 412 -6.17 -23.05 -15.51
C HIS A 412 -6.26 -21.51 -15.64
N MET A 413 -5.41 -20.89 -16.46
CA MET A 413 -5.41 -19.44 -16.70
C MET A 413 -5.93 -19.07 -18.10
N LYS A 414 -6.29 -20.05 -18.94
CA LYS A 414 -6.77 -19.84 -20.33
C LYS A 414 -8.27 -19.54 -20.46
N GLU A 415 -9.08 -19.69 -19.39
CA GLU A 415 -10.52 -19.42 -19.47
C GLU A 415 -10.85 -17.91 -19.52
N LYS A 416 -11.76 -17.54 -20.43
CA LYS A 416 -12.15 -16.16 -20.76
C LYS A 416 -12.69 -15.32 -19.58
N SER A 417 -13.02 -15.93 -18.45
CA SER A 417 -13.51 -15.27 -17.22
C SER A 417 -12.38 -14.85 -16.27
N ALA A 418 -11.17 -15.44 -16.37
CA ALA A 418 -10.02 -15.15 -15.51
C ALA A 418 -9.22 -13.91 -15.94
N LEU A 419 -9.46 -13.38 -17.14
CA LEU A 419 -8.82 -12.16 -17.66
C LEU A 419 -9.22 -10.87 -16.92
N LYS A 420 -10.21 -10.93 -16.03
CA LYS A 420 -10.53 -9.84 -15.08
C LYS A 420 -9.85 -9.99 -13.72
N GLN A 421 -9.14 -11.10 -13.47
CA GLN A 421 -8.39 -11.31 -12.22
C GLN A 421 -6.96 -10.79 -12.34
N ASN A 422 -6.49 -10.22 -11.23
CA ASN A 422 -5.23 -9.52 -11.02
C ASN A 422 -4.04 -10.04 -11.85
N LYS A 423 -3.42 -9.13 -12.61
CA LYS A 423 -2.18 -9.34 -13.38
C LYS A 423 -1.04 -10.00 -12.57
N GLU A 424 -1.05 -9.81 -11.25
CA GLU A 424 -0.06 -10.38 -10.32
C GLU A 424 -0.25 -11.88 -10.09
N VAL A 425 -1.48 -12.40 -10.10
CA VAL A 425 -1.74 -13.85 -9.90
C VAL A 425 -1.24 -14.63 -11.12
N LEU A 426 -1.35 -14.04 -12.30
CA LEU A 426 -0.75 -14.55 -13.54
C LEU A 426 0.77 -14.68 -13.45
N GLU A 427 1.46 -13.83 -12.69
CA GLU A 427 2.92 -13.94 -12.53
C GLU A 427 3.33 -15.03 -11.51
N LEU A 428 2.38 -15.49 -10.70
CA LEU A 428 2.60 -16.51 -9.64
C LEU A 428 2.07 -17.89 -10.03
N ALA A 429 1.30 -17.99 -11.11
CA ALA A 429 0.71 -19.25 -11.57
C ALA A 429 1.73 -20.08 -12.34
N PHE A 430 1.80 -21.39 -12.05
CA PHE A 430 2.55 -22.35 -12.85
C PHE A 430 1.83 -23.71 -12.88
N SER A 431 2.19 -24.58 -13.82
CA SER A 431 1.56 -25.89 -13.97
C SER A 431 2.57 -26.95 -14.39
N VAL A 432 2.62 -28.05 -13.66
CA VAL A 432 3.49 -29.20 -13.94
C VAL A 432 2.69 -30.22 -14.75
N LEU A 433 3.10 -30.41 -16.01
CA LEU A 433 2.51 -31.38 -16.93
C LEU A 433 3.22 -32.72 -16.81
N TYR A 434 2.51 -33.77 -16.44
CA TYR A 434 3.06 -35.13 -16.33
C TYR A 434 2.31 -36.13 -17.22
N ASP A 435 1.01 -35.94 -17.44
CA ASP A 435 0.18 -36.75 -18.36
C ASP A 435 -0.40 -35.84 -19.48
N PRO A 436 -0.64 -36.32 -20.71
CA PRO A 436 -1.34 -35.54 -21.75
C PRO A 436 -2.68 -34.91 -21.30
N ASP A 437 -3.42 -35.54 -20.39
CA ASP A 437 -4.74 -35.07 -19.96
C ASP A 437 -4.77 -34.53 -18.51
N GLU A 438 -3.66 -34.63 -17.75
CA GLU A 438 -3.58 -34.16 -16.36
C GLU A 438 -2.42 -33.20 -16.12
N ALA A 439 -2.73 -32.11 -15.42
CA ALA A 439 -1.78 -31.08 -15.03
C ALA A 439 -1.93 -30.76 -13.53
N LEU A 440 -0.80 -30.73 -12.81
CA LEU A 440 -0.77 -30.17 -11.46
C LEU A 440 -0.68 -28.65 -11.56
N ASN A 441 -1.75 -27.96 -11.15
CA ASN A 441 -1.84 -26.51 -11.22
C ASN A 441 -1.45 -25.89 -9.87
N PHE A 442 -0.57 -24.91 -9.90
CA PHE A 442 -0.03 -24.25 -8.72
C PHE A 442 -0.18 -22.73 -8.81
N VAL A 443 -0.31 -22.10 -7.65
CA VAL A 443 -0.07 -20.66 -7.47
C VAL A 443 0.95 -20.52 -6.36
N ALA A 444 2.11 -19.98 -6.70
CA ALA A 444 3.17 -19.73 -5.75
C ALA A 444 2.70 -18.68 -4.72
N PRO A 445 3.05 -18.84 -3.43
CA PRO A 445 2.67 -17.87 -2.39
C PRO A 445 3.46 -16.55 -2.51
N SER A 446 4.57 -16.53 -3.26
CA SER A 446 5.35 -15.33 -3.54
C SER A 446 6.13 -15.45 -4.85
N LYS A 447 6.59 -14.31 -5.39
CA LYS A 447 7.50 -14.30 -6.55
C LYS A 447 8.82 -15.03 -6.28
N TYR A 448 9.25 -15.09 -5.02
CA TYR A 448 10.44 -15.82 -4.60
C TYR A 448 10.24 -17.34 -4.78
N GLU A 449 9.13 -17.88 -4.28
CA GLU A 449 8.76 -19.30 -4.45
C GLU A 449 8.48 -19.65 -5.94
N ALA A 450 7.80 -18.78 -6.68
CA ALA A 450 7.60 -18.96 -8.12
C ALA A 450 8.95 -19.04 -8.87
N SER A 451 9.92 -18.23 -8.46
CA SER A 451 11.26 -18.22 -9.06
C SER A 451 12.08 -19.44 -8.64
N LEU A 452 11.83 -20.02 -7.48
CA LEU A 452 12.49 -21.23 -6.98
C LEU A 452 12.09 -22.46 -7.81
N GLU A 453 10.82 -22.53 -8.21
CA GLU A 453 10.19 -23.71 -8.84
C GLU A 453 10.22 -23.67 -10.38
N ASN A 454 10.29 -22.48 -10.99
CA ASN A 454 10.27 -22.32 -12.45
C ASN A 454 11.65 -22.45 -13.14
N SER A 455 12.75 -22.58 -12.39
CA SER A 455 14.13 -22.54 -12.94
C SER A 455 14.93 -23.84 -12.78
N THR A 456 14.26 -24.96 -12.53
CA THR A 456 14.88 -26.30 -12.51
C THR A 456 14.61 -27.07 -13.78
#